data_AF-A0A1Q7UNB2-F1
#
_entry.id   AF-A0A1Q7UNB2-F1
#
_cell.length_a   1.000
_cell.length_b   1.000
_cell.length_c   1.000
_cell.angle_alpha   90.00
_cell.angle_beta   90.00
_cell.angle_gamma   90.00
#
_symmetry.space_group_name_H-M   'P 1'
#
loop_
_entity.id
_entity.type
_entity.pdbx_description
1 polymer ?
#
loop_
_entity_poly.entity_id
_entity_poly.type
_entity_poly.pdbx_seq_one_letter_code
_entity_poly.pdbx_strand_id
1 'polypeptide(L)'
;MAPASHGLLGRIQRANDDASHRFGPRTAEVEAFIVAAAQLTPWQWRQVLATKRLVASISKEGAGSSDSARSIQASIRSSERRISEPIARAGEVLFDTLVKRSEEKQVSAWQAMTALVMRSQLPALKFAVHYVPFAAFIPLAGSDVLDPRTLRFLDSLQALTREQLSALARRWRIEPGASRALLQAVAKNREAKSEEAVALAALALVPQLLTGDEGWSAVRTAVHGGRVLGAIGELTPAEVGELWAPLEAVIPLASLSEVETVPAGERVRTAVNNAINKITRPPRGRTAAPAAARPPAPYGPNHAEVAAFIKGAAELSPIQWLRVLDRRKLVASVTREGSAEPAGVVRSILATLEGTRDLDTYTRCRAFAAVERAGFAIESHGKVNLDQVRQMLAPFEPVIAFQALNGGGFAHRVASLDKAEWQRIAAAAPDANEEAVAPLVNAGTALIDFFGGRSDDEAVAAWHAVSALVQRHHLTPIKFAASYAPFASAIPVTNPRSLGAMVSRYVTAVGRLGAAQCAALARPWQLEDALSSVLSGAIADGSSRPGEEAAALAAVVTVPMRLAGSGGWAAVKTAAFGGRVIAARTRLTAEQLELLWKPIQPAVPLVSLNAPAKSKR
;
A
#
# COMPACT_ATOMS: atom_id res chain seq x y z
N MET A 1 -7.39 -21.32 16.91
CA MET A 1 -8.14 -20.14 17.39
C MET A 1 -7.36 -18.90 17.00
N ALA A 2 -7.90 -18.04 16.13
CA ALA A 2 -7.32 -16.75 15.77
C ALA A 2 -8.24 -15.65 16.30
N PRO A 3 -7.73 -14.49 16.78
CA PRO A 3 -8.57 -13.42 17.29
C PRO A 3 -9.40 -12.85 16.15
N ALA A 4 -10.68 -13.22 16.12
CA ALA A 4 -11.69 -12.66 15.23
C ALA A 4 -12.27 -11.41 15.90
N SER A 5 -11.56 -10.28 15.91
CA SER A 5 -12.03 -9.10 16.65
C SER A 5 -11.34 -7.78 16.30
N HIS A 6 -11.40 -7.29 15.07
CA HIS A 6 -11.34 -5.83 14.89
C HIS A 6 -12.56 -5.38 14.07
N GLY A 7 -13.27 -4.36 14.54
CA GLY A 7 -14.37 -3.69 13.85
C GLY A 7 -13.93 -3.07 12.51
N LEU A 8 -14.75 -2.22 11.90
CA LEU A 8 -14.35 -1.52 10.67
C LEU A 8 -13.06 -0.71 10.90
N LEU A 9 -12.86 -0.08 12.06
CA LEU A 9 -11.65 0.64 12.43
C LEU A 9 -10.38 -0.23 12.35
N GLY A 10 -10.28 -1.34 13.09
CA GLY A 10 -9.09 -2.18 12.96
C GLY A 10 -9.06 -3.01 11.66
N ARG A 11 -10.02 -2.84 10.74
CA ARG A 11 -9.92 -3.28 9.35
C ARG A 11 -9.33 -2.17 8.47
N ILE A 12 -9.76 -0.92 8.63
CA ILE A 12 -9.19 0.24 7.94
C ILE A 12 -7.74 0.44 8.40
N GLN A 13 -7.46 0.41 9.69
CA GLN A 13 -6.10 0.44 10.23
C GLN A 13 -5.24 -0.70 9.68
N ARG A 14 -5.72 -1.96 9.70
CA ARG A 14 -4.96 -3.08 9.11
C ARG A 14 -4.77 -2.93 7.61
N ALA A 15 -5.77 -2.46 6.88
CA ALA A 15 -5.64 -2.21 5.45
C ALA A 15 -4.63 -1.10 5.17
N ASN A 16 -4.61 -0.06 6.00
CA ASN A 16 -3.63 1.01 5.95
C ASN A 16 -2.23 0.50 6.31
N ASP A 17 -2.08 -0.32 7.35
CA ASP A 17 -0.81 -0.92 7.76
C ASP A 17 -0.30 -1.92 6.72
N ASP A 18 -1.16 -2.83 6.23
CA ASP A 18 -0.85 -3.80 5.18
C ASP A 18 -0.54 -3.12 3.84
N ALA A 19 -1.21 -2.01 3.50
CA ALA A 19 -0.94 -1.23 2.30
C ALA A 19 0.30 -0.34 2.46
N SER A 20 0.57 0.20 3.64
CA SER A 20 1.79 0.97 3.92
C SER A 20 3.02 0.06 3.95
N HIS A 21 2.83 -1.23 4.22
CA HIS A 21 3.87 -2.26 4.21
C HIS A 21 3.73 -3.30 3.09
N ARG A 22 2.96 -3.00 2.03
CA ARG A 22 2.67 -3.94 0.92
C ARG A 22 3.93 -4.52 0.29
N PHE A 23 4.97 -3.70 0.16
CA PHE A 23 6.29 -4.10 -0.34
C PHE A 23 7.39 -3.94 0.74
N GLY A 24 7.01 -3.93 2.02
CA GLY A 24 7.90 -3.73 3.16
C GLY A 24 8.03 -2.26 3.58
N PRO A 25 9.11 -1.86 4.28
CA PRO A 25 9.27 -0.50 4.82
C PRO A 25 9.32 0.63 3.78
N ARG A 26 9.44 0.31 2.49
CA ARG A 26 9.63 1.25 1.37
C ARG A 26 8.52 1.17 0.32
N THR A 27 7.30 0.77 0.72
CA THR A 27 6.20 0.55 -0.22
C THR A 27 5.97 1.72 -1.17
N ALA A 28 5.93 2.96 -0.67
CA ALA A 28 5.71 4.15 -1.50
C ALA A 28 6.81 4.35 -2.56
N GLU A 29 8.10 4.16 -2.20
CA GLU A 29 9.21 4.25 -3.16
C GLU A 29 9.08 3.17 -4.25
N VAL A 30 8.68 1.95 -3.87
CA VAL A 30 8.55 0.81 -4.79
C VAL A 30 7.35 0.98 -5.73
N GLU A 31 6.21 1.46 -5.23
CA GLU A 31 5.03 1.79 -6.06
C GLU A 31 5.36 2.88 -7.08
N ALA A 32 6.00 3.97 -6.64
CA ALA A 32 6.43 5.05 -7.52
C ALA A 32 7.41 4.54 -8.61
N PHE A 33 8.35 3.67 -8.24
CA PHE A 33 9.27 3.06 -9.20
C PHE A 33 8.54 2.23 -10.26
N ILE A 34 7.62 1.34 -9.87
CA ILE A 34 6.89 0.48 -10.80
C ILE A 34 6.09 1.31 -11.81
N VAL A 35 5.38 2.33 -11.32
CA VAL A 35 4.59 3.25 -12.16
C VAL A 35 5.49 4.02 -13.12
N ALA A 36 6.60 4.59 -12.63
CA ALA A 36 7.52 5.36 -13.45
C ALA A 36 8.22 4.49 -14.51
N ALA A 37 8.63 3.26 -14.16
CA ALA A 37 9.23 2.31 -15.10
C ALA A 37 8.27 1.96 -16.26
N ALA A 38 6.97 1.86 -15.98
CA ALA A 38 5.95 1.62 -17.00
C ALA A 38 5.89 2.76 -18.04
N GLN A 39 6.05 4.00 -17.58
CA GLN A 39 5.93 5.22 -18.36
C GLN A 39 7.19 5.59 -19.13
N LEU A 40 8.31 4.90 -18.92
CA LEU A 40 9.54 5.15 -19.66
C LEU A 40 9.33 4.99 -21.18
N THR A 41 9.80 5.99 -21.92
CA THR A 41 9.78 6.03 -23.38
C THR A 41 10.77 5.03 -23.97
N PRO A 42 10.63 4.64 -25.26
CA PRO A 42 11.59 3.77 -25.92
C PRO A 42 13.03 4.31 -25.93
N TRP A 43 13.20 5.64 -25.98
CA TRP A 43 14.52 6.27 -25.90
C TRP A 43 15.11 6.17 -24.48
N GLN A 44 14.32 6.48 -23.44
CA GLN A 44 14.78 6.33 -22.04
C GLN A 44 15.16 4.89 -21.73
N TRP A 45 14.38 3.90 -22.20
CA TRP A 45 14.73 2.49 -22.06
C TRP A 45 16.06 2.12 -22.73
N ARG A 46 16.39 2.73 -23.88
CA ARG A 46 17.70 2.53 -24.52
C ARG A 46 18.83 3.08 -23.65
N GLN A 47 18.62 4.26 -23.03
CA GLN A 47 19.58 4.83 -22.09
C GLN A 47 19.77 3.97 -20.85
N VAL A 48 18.68 3.49 -20.23
CA VAL A 48 18.72 2.56 -19.08
C VAL A 48 19.58 1.33 -19.42
N LEU A 49 19.33 0.69 -20.55
CA LEU A 49 20.10 -0.51 -20.96
C LEU A 49 21.56 -0.19 -21.32
N ALA A 50 21.82 0.98 -21.91
CA ALA A 50 23.19 1.44 -22.18
C ALA A 50 23.97 1.67 -20.88
N THR A 51 23.38 2.39 -19.93
CA THR A 51 23.98 2.61 -18.59
C THR A 51 24.20 1.28 -17.86
N LYS A 52 23.25 0.34 -17.94
CA LYS A 52 23.43 -1.01 -17.37
C LYS A 52 24.66 -1.72 -17.94
N ARG A 53 24.85 -1.67 -19.26
CA ARG A 53 26.02 -2.28 -19.92
C ARG A 53 27.33 -1.60 -19.53
N LEU A 54 27.30 -0.27 -19.41
CA LEU A 54 28.45 0.50 -18.92
C LEU A 54 28.81 0.11 -17.48
N VAL A 55 27.85 0.06 -16.56
CA VAL A 55 28.07 -0.39 -15.17
C VAL A 55 28.60 -1.82 -15.12
N ALA A 56 28.07 -2.72 -15.97
CA ALA A 56 28.55 -4.09 -16.07
C ALA A 56 30.00 -4.19 -16.60
N SER A 57 30.51 -3.19 -17.33
CA SER A 57 31.90 -3.18 -17.81
C SER A 57 32.95 -3.00 -16.72
N ILE A 58 32.54 -2.51 -15.54
CA ILE A 58 33.42 -2.32 -14.37
C ILE A 58 33.01 -3.20 -13.18
N SER A 59 31.73 -3.57 -13.05
CA SER A 59 31.24 -4.35 -11.93
C SER A 59 31.29 -5.86 -12.20
N LYS A 60 31.97 -6.60 -11.32
CA LYS A 60 31.94 -8.08 -11.32
C LYS A 60 30.57 -8.62 -10.87
N GLU A 61 29.73 -7.81 -10.21
CA GLU A 61 28.36 -8.17 -9.82
C GLU A 61 27.36 -8.06 -10.98
N GLY A 62 27.69 -7.33 -12.06
CA GLY A 62 26.85 -7.19 -13.26
C GLY A 62 26.77 -8.45 -14.13
N ALA A 63 27.63 -9.44 -13.90
CA ALA A 63 27.68 -10.69 -14.64
C ALA A 63 26.69 -11.77 -14.15
N GLY A 64 25.94 -11.50 -13.07
CA GLY A 64 25.24 -12.53 -12.30
C GLY A 64 23.73 -12.41 -12.25
N SER A 65 23.05 -12.88 -13.29
CA SER A 65 21.83 -13.70 -13.21
C SER A 65 21.44 -14.07 -14.64
N SER A 66 21.59 -15.35 -14.99
CA SER A 66 21.08 -15.93 -16.24
C SER A 66 19.57 -16.19 -16.17
N ASP A 67 18.88 -15.60 -15.18
CA ASP A 67 17.46 -15.84 -15.00
C ASP A 67 16.66 -15.09 -16.05
N SER A 68 16.02 -15.88 -16.91
CA SER A 68 14.98 -15.39 -17.81
C SER A 68 13.84 -14.75 -16.99
N ALA A 69 13.13 -13.79 -17.58
CA ALA A 69 11.92 -13.23 -16.99
C ALA A 69 10.91 -14.34 -16.62
N ARG A 70 10.88 -15.41 -17.42
CA ARG A 70 10.06 -16.61 -17.16
C ARG A 70 10.51 -17.38 -15.92
N SER A 71 11.82 -17.55 -15.70
CA SER A 71 12.37 -18.18 -14.48
C SER A 71 12.01 -17.40 -13.22
N ILE A 72 12.10 -16.06 -13.31
CA ILE A 72 11.77 -15.17 -12.20
C ILE A 72 10.27 -15.23 -11.89
N GLN A 73 9.41 -15.13 -12.91
CA GLN A 73 7.95 -15.25 -12.74
C GLN A 73 7.54 -16.62 -12.18
N ALA A 74 8.20 -17.70 -12.61
CA ALA A 74 7.96 -19.03 -12.05
C ALA A 74 8.37 -19.12 -10.57
N SER A 75 9.48 -18.46 -10.19
CA SER A 75 9.96 -18.41 -8.80
C SER A 75 9.07 -17.54 -7.91
N ILE A 76 8.46 -16.48 -8.44
CA ILE A 76 7.48 -15.66 -7.73
C ILE A 76 6.20 -16.47 -7.45
N ARG A 77 5.78 -17.28 -8.42
CA ARG A 77 4.53 -18.06 -8.35
C ARG A 77 4.68 -19.39 -7.62
N SER A 78 5.89 -19.84 -7.33
CA SER A 78 6.13 -21.11 -6.66
C SER A 78 6.05 -20.95 -5.14
N SER A 79 5.55 -21.97 -4.45
CA SER A 79 5.48 -22.04 -2.98
C SER A 79 6.85 -22.28 -2.32
N GLU A 80 7.92 -22.38 -3.11
CA GLU A 80 9.28 -22.53 -2.60
C GLU A 80 9.73 -21.18 -2.03
N ARG A 81 9.97 -21.12 -0.71
CA ARG A 81 10.32 -19.90 0.06
C ARG A 81 11.67 -19.25 -0.30
N ARG A 82 12.08 -19.22 -1.57
CA ARG A 82 13.34 -18.61 -2.02
C ARG A 82 13.26 -17.09 -2.12
N ILE A 83 12.07 -16.53 -2.35
CA ILE A 83 11.81 -15.10 -2.46
C ILE A 83 10.99 -14.64 -1.27
N SER A 84 11.33 -13.49 -0.67
CA SER A 84 10.56 -12.92 0.43
C SER A 84 9.20 -12.41 -0.08
N GLU A 85 8.18 -12.52 0.76
CA GLU A 85 6.80 -12.10 0.43
C GLU A 85 6.70 -10.66 -0.13
N PRO A 86 7.43 -9.65 0.40
CA PRO A 86 7.40 -8.30 -0.17
C PRO A 86 7.96 -8.22 -1.61
N ILE A 87 9.03 -8.97 -1.90
CA ILE A 87 9.64 -9.02 -3.23
C ILE A 87 8.73 -9.76 -4.20
N ALA A 88 8.10 -10.85 -3.77
CA ALA A 88 7.16 -11.61 -4.59
C ALA A 88 5.97 -10.74 -5.02
N ARG A 89 5.32 -10.04 -4.08
CA ARG A 89 4.20 -9.13 -4.37
C ARG A 89 4.59 -7.97 -5.27
N ALA A 90 5.74 -7.33 -5.03
CA ALA A 90 6.23 -6.27 -5.89
C ALA A 90 6.52 -6.80 -7.31
N GLY A 91 7.06 -8.03 -7.40
CA GLY A 91 7.30 -8.74 -8.64
C GLY A 91 6.07 -8.98 -9.48
N GLU A 92 5.00 -9.51 -8.89
CA GLU A 92 3.73 -9.74 -9.60
C GLU A 92 3.24 -8.45 -10.27
N VAL A 93 3.18 -7.36 -9.50
CA VAL A 93 2.72 -6.05 -10.01
C VAL A 93 3.66 -5.53 -11.09
N LEU A 94 4.98 -5.63 -10.91
CA LEU A 94 5.96 -5.17 -11.88
C LEU A 94 5.84 -5.91 -13.22
N PHE A 95 5.78 -7.24 -13.18
CA PHE A 95 5.72 -8.06 -14.39
C PHE A 95 4.41 -7.89 -15.15
N ASP A 96 3.28 -7.76 -14.45
CA ASP A 96 1.99 -7.45 -15.06
C ASP A 96 2.02 -6.06 -15.73
N THR A 97 2.62 -5.08 -15.06
CA THR A 97 2.76 -3.71 -15.58
C THR A 97 3.65 -3.64 -16.82
N LEU A 98 4.73 -4.43 -16.84
CA LEU A 98 5.72 -4.44 -17.92
C LEU A 98 5.50 -5.55 -18.96
N VAL A 99 4.32 -6.19 -18.98
CA VAL A 99 4.03 -7.36 -19.86
C VAL A 99 4.29 -7.11 -21.34
N LYS A 100 4.11 -5.87 -21.82
CA LYS A 100 4.34 -5.47 -23.22
C LYS A 100 5.80 -5.07 -23.53
N ARG A 101 6.70 -5.10 -22.53
CA ARG A 101 8.11 -4.75 -22.67
C ARG A 101 8.94 -6.00 -22.95
N SER A 102 10.14 -5.81 -23.50
CA SER A 102 11.07 -6.92 -23.75
C SER A 102 11.59 -7.52 -22.44
N GLU A 103 11.99 -8.78 -22.49
CA GLU A 103 12.54 -9.52 -21.36
C GLU A 103 13.72 -8.79 -20.68
N GLU A 104 14.66 -8.25 -21.48
CA GLU A 104 15.80 -7.48 -20.96
C GLU A 104 15.37 -6.27 -20.12
N LYS A 105 14.25 -5.61 -20.47
CA LYS A 105 13.69 -4.48 -19.72
C LYS A 105 13.02 -4.92 -18.43
N GLN A 106 12.25 -6.01 -18.49
CA GLN A 106 11.59 -6.59 -17.33
C GLN A 106 12.61 -7.06 -16.29
N VAL A 107 13.65 -7.79 -16.70
CA VAL A 107 14.74 -8.26 -15.81
C VAL A 107 15.50 -7.07 -15.21
N SER A 108 15.78 -6.04 -15.99
CA SER A 108 16.47 -4.84 -15.49
C SER A 108 15.63 -4.09 -14.45
N ALA A 109 14.33 -3.93 -14.68
CA ALA A 109 13.42 -3.32 -13.72
C ALA A 109 13.26 -4.18 -12.45
N TRP A 110 13.23 -5.51 -12.59
CA TRP A 110 13.16 -6.45 -11.48
C TRP A 110 14.39 -6.33 -10.58
N GLN A 111 15.59 -6.26 -11.15
CA GLN A 111 16.85 -6.08 -10.40
C GLN A 111 16.85 -4.77 -9.60
N ALA A 112 16.45 -3.66 -10.23
CA ALA A 112 16.36 -2.36 -9.57
C ALA A 112 15.28 -2.33 -8.47
N MET A 113 14.09 -2.89 -8.73
CA MET A 113 13.00 -2.99 -7.76
C MET A 113 13.40 -3.86 -6.56
N THR A 114 14.04 -5.01 -6.80
CA THR A 114 14.51 -5.90 -5.73
C THR A 114 15.56 -5.20 -4.88
N ALA A 115 16.51 -4.49 -5.50
CA ALA A 115 17.49 -3.69 -4.80
C ALA A 115 16.83 -2.58 -3.97
N LEU A 116 15.78 -1.95 -4.48
CA LEU A 116 15.00 -0.93 -3.76
C LEU A 116 14.27 -1.49 -2.54
N VAL A 117 13.61 -2.64 -2.68
CA VAL A 117 12.95 -3.34 -1.55
C VAL A 117 13.97 -3.73 -0.48
N MET A 118 15.17 -4.17 -0.90
CA MET A 118 16.25 -4.62 -0.02
C MET A 118 17.25 -3.51 0.37
N ARG A 119 16.97 -2.24 0.08
CA ARG A 119 17.95 -1.14 0.18
C ARG A 119 18.56 -0.97 1.57
N SER A 120 17.83 -1.29 2.64
CA SER A 120 18.36 -1.26 4.03
C SER A 120 19.26 -2.45 4.41
N GLN A 121 19.26 -3.50 3.60
CA GLN A 121 19.99 -4.75 3.82
C GLN A 121 21.19 -4.91 2.87
N LEU A 122 21.32 -4.01 1.88
CA LEU A 122 22.37 -4.04 0.87
C LEU A 122 23.44 -2.97 1.16
N PRO A 123 24.73 -3.28 0.93
CA PRO A 123 25.76 -2.25 0.84
C PRO A 123 25.43 -1.23 -0.26
N ALA A 124 25.79 0.04 -0.06
CA ALA A 124 25.50 1.14 -0.98
C ALA A 124 25.92 0.85 -2.43
N LEU A 125 27.13 0.29 -2.62
CA LEU A 125 27.62 -0.11 -3.95
C LEU A 125 26.75 -1.18 -4.61
N LYS A 126 26.36 -2.21 -3.86
CA LYS A 126 25.55 -3.32 -4.39
C LYS A 126 24.15 -2.83 -4.78
N PHE A 127 23.56 -1.96 -3.96
CA PHE A 127 22.33 -1.28 -4.31
C PHE A 127 22.49 -0.43 -5.58
N ALA A 128 23.53 0.42 -5.63
CA ALA A 128 23.76 1.34 -6.72
C ALA A 128 24.01 0.63 -8.06
N VAL A 129 24.74 -0.49 -8.08
CA VAL A 129 24.96 -1.31 -9.30
C VAL A 129 23.64 -1.67 -9.99
N HIS A 130 22.59 -1.97 -9.21
CA HIS A 130 21.29 -2.34 -9.76
C HIS A 130 20.37 -1.14 -10.05
N TYR A 131 20.49 -0.05 -9.29
CA TYR A 131 19.57 1.10 -9.39
C TYR A 131 20.06 2.21 -10.33
N VAL A 132 21.37 2.42 -10.48
CA VAL A 132 21.99 3.46 -11.34
C VAL A 132 21.40 3.55 -12.75
N PRO A 133 21.11 2.43 -13.46
CA PRO A 133 20.50 2.50 -14.78
C PRO A 133 19.20 3.31 -14.85
N PHE A 134 18.45 3.38 -13.74
CA PHE A 134 17.19 4.11 -13.65
C PHE A 134 17.31 5.49 -13.02
N ALA A 135 18.39 5.77 -12.29
CA ALA A 135 18.53 6.95 -11.43
C ALA A 135 18.36 8.29 -12.17
N ALA A 136 18.74 8.37 -13.45
CA ALA A 136 18.59 9.58 -14.27
C ALA A 136 17.12 9.92 -14.61
N PHE A 137 16.21 8.93 -14.58
CA PHE A 137 14.81 9.09 -14.95
C PHE A 137 13.85 8.86 -13.79
N ILE A 138 14.27 8.11 -12.78
CA ILE A 138 13.51 7.75 -11.59
C ILE A 138 14.41 8.03 -10.37
N PRO A 139 14.50 9.30 -9.92
CA PRO A 139 15.33 9.66 -8.78
C PRO A 139 14.80 9.00 -7.49
N LEU A 140 15.71 8.71 -6.54
CA LEU A 140 15.33 8.14 -5.26
C LEU A 140 14.68 9.20 -4.37
N ALA A 141 13.67 8.79 -3.58
CA ALA A 141 13.12 9.68 -2.57
C ALA A 141 14.20 10.02 -1.53
N GLY A 142 14.28 11.30 -1.16
CA GLY A 142 15.23 11.81 -0.17
C GLY A 142 16.64 12.14 -0.69
N SER A 143 16.90 12.07 -2.01
CA SER A 143 18.16 12.57 -2.62
C SER A 143 18.37 14.08 -2.46
N ASP A 144 17.31 14.82 -2.14
CA ASP A 144 17.30 16.28 -2.08
C ASP A 144 17.77 16.82 -0.70
N VAL A 145 18.02 15.92 0.26
CA VAL A 145 18.50 16.24 1.61
C VAL A 145 19.91 15.68 1.79
N LEU A 146 20.86 16.20 1.00
CA LEU A 146 22.29 15.95 1.17
C LEU A 146 22.94 17.16 1.82
N ASP A 147 23.95 16.93 2.64
CA ASP A 147 24.71 18.02 3.23
C ASP A 147 25.53 18.78 2.15
N PRO A 148 25.83 20.08 2.36
CA PRO A 148 26.52 20.89 1.37
C PRO A 148 27.89 20.36 0.94
N ARG A 149 28.63 19.66 1.81
CA ARG A 149 29.94 19.10 1.47
C ARG A 149 29.78 17.91 0.53
N THR A 150 28.80 17.05 0.78
CA THR A 150 28.48 15.95 -0.13
C THR A 150 28.03 16.46 -1.51
N LEU A 151 27.21 17.51 -1.58
CA LEU A 151 26.82 18.11 -2.87
C LEU A 151 28.04 18.59 -3.67
N ARG A 152 28.94 19.34 -3.03
CA ARG A 152 30.19 19.82 -3.68
C ARG A 152 31.08 18.67 -4.11
N PHE A 153 31.14 17.62 -3.31
CA PHE A 153 31.90 16.43 -3.67
C PHE A 153 31.33 15.76 -4.92
N LEU A 154 30.00 15.68 -5.05
CA LEU A 154 29.34 15.18 -6.25
C LEU A 154 29.63 16.07 -7.47
N ASP A 155 29.64 17.39 -7.30
CA ASP A 155 29.98 18.35 -8.37
C ASP A 155 31.45 18.21 -8.80
N SER A 156 32.38 18.10 -7.84
CA SER A 156 33.80 17.84 -8.10
C SER A 156 34.01 16.51 -8.82
N LEU A 157 33.30 15.45 -8.41
CA LEU A 157 33.36 14.15 -9.08
C LEU A 157 32.94 14.27 -10.56
N GLN A 158 31.88 15.00 -10.88
CA GLN A 158 31.42 15.20 -12.26
C GLN A 158 32.42 15.94 -13.14
N ALA A 159 33.30 16.76 -12.55
CA ALA A 159 34.32 17.53 -13.26
C ALA A 159 35.63 16.77 -13.49
N LEU A 160 35.77 15.54 -12.98
CA LEU A 160 37.04 14.80 -13.07
C LEU A 160 37.36 14.32 -14.49
N THR A 161 38.62 14.50 -14.86
CA THR A 161 39.23 13.97 -16.09
C THR A 161 39.60 12.50 -15.97
N ARG A 162 39.91 11.85 -17.10
CA ARG A 162 40.33 10.45 -17.12
C ARG A 162 41.59 10.20 -16.29
N GLU A 163 42.56 11.11 -16.34
CA GLU A 163 43.82 11.06 -15.59
C GLU A 163 43.61 11.22 -14.08
N GLN A 164 42.66 12.05 -13.69
CA GLN A 164 42.26 12.21 -12.29
C GLN A 164 41.52 10.97 -11.76
N LEU A 165 40.66 10.37 -12.57
CA LEU A 165 40.00 9.11 -12.20
C LEU A 165 40.99 7.94 -12.10
N SER A 166 42.03 7.88 -12.96
CA SER A 166 43.06 6.84 -12.84
C SER A 166 43.93 7.05 -11.60
N ALA A 167 44.12 8.29 -11.16
CA ALA A 167 44.75 8.57 -9.86
C ALA A 167 43.91 8.01 -8.69
N LEU A 168 42.58 8.09 -8.75
CA LEU A 168 41.69 7.46 -7.76
C LEU A 168 41.72 5.93 -7.78
N ALA A 169 42.09 5.31 -8.91
CA ALA A 169 42.21 3.87 -9.02
C ALA A 169 43.49 3.30 -8.36
N ARG A 170 44.44 4.16 -7.95
CA ARG A 170 45.69 3.74 -7.31
C ARG A 170 45.43 3.01 -6.01
N ARG A 171 46.26 2.01 -5.73
CA ARG A 171 46.16 1.23 -4.50
C ARG A 171 46.52 2.09 -3.30
N TRP A 172 45.58 2.24 -2.38
CA TRP A 172 45.78 2.92 -1.10
C TRP A 172 45.67 1.94 0.07
N ARG A 173 46.25 2.32 1.20
CA ARG A 173 46.13 1.64 2.49
C ARG A 173 45.71 2.67 3.52
N ILE A 174 44.84 2.27 4.43
CA ILE A 174 44.38 3.10 5.55
C ILE A 174 44.88 2.43 6.82
N GLU A 175 45.34 3.23 7.77
CA GLU A 175 45.72 2.75 9.09
C GLU A 175 44.57 1.96 9.76
N PRO A 176 44.84 0.78 10.36
CA PRO A 176 43.79 -0.07 10.95
C PRO A 176 42.95 0.64 12.02
N GLY A 177 43.54 1.59 12.74
CA GLY A 177 42.86 2.42 13.73
C GLY A 177 41.77 3.31 13.10
N ALA A 178 42.13 4.09 12.08
CA ALA A 178 41.21 4.98 11.38
C ALA A 178 40.10 4.19 10.65
N SER A 179 40.44 3.03 10.07
CA SER A 179 39.46 2.13 9.47
C SER A 179 38.43 1.61 10.49
N ARG A 180 38.88 1.23 11.69
CA ARG A 180 37.97 0.78 12.76
C ARG A 180 37.07 1.91 13.26
N ALA A 181 37.61 3.13 13.41
CA ALA A 181 36.83 4.32 13.78
C ALA A 181 35.73 4.61 12.75
N LEU A 182 36.06 4.58 11.45
CA LEU A 182 35.10 4.75 10.37
C LEU A 182 33.97 3.71 10.42
N LEU A 183 34.30 2.42 10.61
CA LEU A 183 33.28 1.36 10.70
C LEU A 183 32.36 1.53 11.92
N GLN A 184 32.89 2.00 13.05
CA GLN A 184 32.08 2.28 14.24
C GLN A 184 31.15 3.49 14.03
N ALA A 185 31.63 4.55 13.39
CA ALA A 185 30.81 5.72 13.05
C ALA A 185 29.70 5.37 12.04
N VAL A 186 30.02 4.58 11.01
CA VAL A 186 29.04 4.12 10.01
C VAL A 186 27.99 3.19 10.62
N ALA A 187 28.36 2.37 11.61
CA ALA A 187 27.39 1.53 12.31
C ALA A 187 26.35 2.33 13.09
N LYS A 188 26.71 3.54 13.56
CA LYS A 188 25.79 4.48 14.23
C LYS A 188 24.93 5.24 13.21
N ASN A 189 25.49 5.58 12.05
CA ASN A 189 24.80 6.25 10.94
C ASN A 189 24.49 5.29 9.78
N ARG A 190 23.70 4.25 10.06
CA ARG A 190 23.34 3.20 9.08
C ARG A 190 22.51 3.71 7.88
N GLU A 191 22.06 4.97 7.92
CA GLU A 191 21.34 5.67 6.87
C GLU A 191 22.19 6.72 6.13
N ALA A 192 23.51 6.51 5.99
CA ALA A 192 24.42 7.46 5.34
C ALA A 192 24.05 7.70 3.85
N LYS A 193 23.16 8.68 3.60
CA LYS A 193 22.69 9.11 2.27
C LYS A 193 23.85 9.54 1.36
N SER A 194 24.96 10.01 1.93
CA SER A 194 26.15 10.46 1.22
C SER A 194 26.88 9.31 0.50
N GLU A 195 27.07 8.17 1.16
CA GLU A 195 27.75 7.00 0.56
C GLU A 195 26.96 6.49 -0.65
N GLU A 196 25.64 6.39 -0.50
CA GLU A 196 24.74 5.94 -1.56
C GLU A 196 24.68 6.93 -2.73
N ALA A 197 24.53 8.24 -2.46
CA ALA A 197 24.49 9.26 -3.49
C ALA A 197 25.79 9.28 -4.32
N VAL A 198 26.94 9.16 -3.65
CA VAL A 198 28.24 9.07 -4.30
C VAL A 198 28.36 7.76 -5.10
N ALA A 199 27.88 6.63 -4.59
CA ALA A 199 27.88 5.38 -5.33
C ALA A 199 27.08 5.48 -6.63
N LEU A 200 25.90 6.12 -6.59
CA LEU A 200 25.08 6.35 -7.77
C LEU A 200 25.81 7.25 -8.79
N ALA A 201 26.38 8.36 -8.34
CA ALA A 201 27.08 9.31 -9.21
C ALA A 201 28.37 8.72 -9.82
N ALA A 202 29.18 8.05 -9.02
CA ALA A 202 30.43 7.44 -9.46
C ALA A 202 30.17 6.33 -10.49
N LEU A 203 29.17 5.47 -10.26
CA LEU A 203 28.79 4.43 -11.23
C LEU A 203 28.12 4.98 -12.50
N ALA A 204 27.53 6.17 -12.45
CA ALA A 204 27.02 6.83 -13.65
C ALA A 204 28.16 7.42 -14.51
N LEU A 205 29.21 7.95 -13.87
CA LEU A 205 30.29 8.69 -14.51
C LEU A 205 31.50 7.83 -14.90
N VAL A 206 32.09 7.12 -13.94
CA VAL A 206 33.39 6.45 -14.11
C VAL A 206 33.41 5.46 -15.27
N PRO A 207 32.39 4.61 -15.49
CA PRO A 207 32.35 3.69 -16.64
C PRO A 207 32.46 4.36 -18.02
N GLN A 208 32.17 5.66 -18.11
CA GLN A 208 32.28 6.41 -19.37
C GLN A 208 33.73 6.72 -19.73
N LEU A 209 34.63 6.75 -18.73
CA LEU A 209 36.02 7.19 -18.88
C LEU A 209 37.04 6.07 -18.57
N LEU A 210 36.69 5.13 -17.69
CA LEU A 210 37.51 3.97 -17.29
C LEU A 210 36.69 2.68 -17.30
N THR A 211 37.30 1.58 -17.72
CA THR A 211 36.67 0.25 -17.79
C THR A 211 37.45 -0.79 -16.97
N GLY A 212 36.82 -1.93 -16.66
CA GLY A 212 37.46 -3.02 -15.94
C GLY A 212 37.83 -2.72 -14.49
N ASP A 213 38.87 -3.39 -13.99
CA ASP A 213 39.29 -3.33 -12.58
C ASP A 213 39.79 -1.93 -12.15
N GLU A 214 40.32 -1.15 -13.09
CA GLU A 214 40.76 0.24 -12.85
C GLU A 214 39.55 1.14 -12.55
N GLY A 215 38.53 1.10 -13.41
CA GLY A 215 37.27 1.84 -13.19
C GLY A 215 36.56 1.42 -11.90
N TRP A 216 36.52 0.12 -11.61
CA TRP A 216 35.97 -0.38 -10.35
C TRP A 216 36.72 0.14 -9.12
N SER A 217 38.04 0.23 -9.20
CA SER A 217 38.87 0.73 -8.10
C SER A 217 38.65 2.22 -7.88
N ALA A 218 38.55 3.02 -8.96
CA ALA A 218 38.20 4.43 -8.87
C ALA A 218 36.80 4.64 -8.22
N VAL A 219 35.80 3.84 -8.61
CA VAL A 219 34.46 3.89 -7.99
C VAL A 219 34.53 3.59 -6.49
N ARG A 220 35.28 2.55 -6.07
CA ARG A 220 35.43 2.21 -4.64
C ARG A 220 36.10 3.34 -3.86
N THR A 221 37.11 4.00 -4.43
CA THR A 221 37.77 5.16 -3.81
C THR A 221 36.81 6.35 -3.68
N ALA A 222 36.00 6.64 -4.70
CA ALA A 222 34.98 7.69 -4.62
C ALA A 222 33.93 7.39 -3.54
N VAL A 223 33.39 6.17 -3.51
CA VAL A 223 32.40 5.75 -2.50
C VAL A 223 32.96 5.77 -1.08
N HIS A 224 34.24 5.42 -0.92
CA HIS A 224 34.94 5.58 0.35
C HIS A 224 34.91 7.05 0.82
N GLY A 225 35.11 8.02 -0.08
CA GLY A 225 34.92 9.45 0.23
C GLY A 225 33.52 9.79 0.70
N GLY A 226 32.48 9.29 0.01
CA GLY A 226 31.08 9.47 0.44
C GLY A 226 30.81 8.91 1.85
N ARG A 227 31.44 7.78 2.20
CA ARG A 227 31.38 7.17 3.53
C ARG A 227 32.08 8.02 4.59
N VAL A 228 33.24 8.58 4.28
CA VAL A 228 33.97 9.49 5.19
C VAL A 228 33.16 10.77 5.44
N LEU A 229 32.56 11.37 4.39
CA LEU A 229 31.71 12.55 4.54
C LEU A 229 30.50 12.28 5.43
N GLY A 230 29.86 11.11 5.28
CA GLY A 230 28.71 10.72 6.11
C GLY A 230 29.07 10.49 7.58
N ALA A 231 30.32 10.18 7.88
CA ALA A 231 30.83 9.94 9.23
C ALA A 231 31.63 11.13 9.80
N ILE A 232 31.80 12.22 9.05
CA ILE A 232 32.78 13.28 9.36
C ILE A 232 32.51 13.98 10.71
N GLY A 233 31.26 14.02 11.16
CA GLY A 233 30.88 14.61 12.45
C GLY A 233 31.26 13.75 13.67
N GLU A 234 31.57 12.47 13.47
CA GLU A 234 31.94 11.51 14.53
C GLU A 234 33.43 11.14 14.53
N LEU A 235 34.20 11.66 13.57
CA LEU A 235 35.62 11.38 13.39
C LEU A 235 36.48 12.55 13.86
N THR A 236 37.66 12.27 14.39
CA THR A 236 38.63 13.32 14.72
C THR A 236 39.28 13.90 13.45
N PRO A 237 39.79 15.14 13.47
CA PRO A 237 40.45 15.74 12.29
C PRO A 237 41.63 14.93 11.75
N ALA A 238 42.39 14.27 12.62
CA ALA A 238 43.50 13.41 12.24
C ALA A 238 43.02 12.13 11.52
N GLU A 239 41.94 11.51 12.02
CA GLU A 239 41.31 10.35 11.37
C GLU A 239 40.71 10.76 10.02
N VAL A 240 40.07 11.93 9.92
CA VAL A 240 39.52 12.43 8.64
C VAL A 240 40.63 12.66 7.62
N GLY A 241 41.76 13.25 8.01
CA GLY A 241 42.90 13.46 7.11
C GLY A 241 43.47 12.14 6.57
N GLU A 242 43.65 11.14 7.45
CA GLU A 242 44.12 9.80 7.08
C GLU A 242 43.13 9.08 6.15
N LEU A 243 41.83 9.15 6.47
CA LEU A 243 40.78 8.51 5.68
C LEU A 243 40.56 9.20 4.32
N TRP A 244 40.83 10.49 4.20
CA TRP A 244 40.67 11.27 2.97
C TRP A 244 41.91 11.27 2.08
N ALA A 245 43.07 10.85 2.59
CA ALA A 245 44.33 10.78 1.84
C ALA A 245 44.23 10.15 0.42
N PRO A 246 43.42 9.09 0.17
CA PRO A 246 43.24 8.54 -1.16
C PRO A 246 42.61 9.48 -2.19
N LEU A 247 41.85 10.49 -1.73
CA LEU A 247 41.12 11.46 -2.55
C LEU A 247 41.85 12.80 -2.64
N GLU A 248 42.70 13.13 -1.66
CA GLU A 248 43.28 14.47 -1.48
C GLU A 248 43.99 15.02 -2.72
N ALA A 249 44.71 14.16 -3.47
CA ALA A 249 45.42 14.57 -4.67
C ALA A 249 44.51 14.98 -5.84
N VAL A 250 43.23 14.63 -5.79
CA VAL A 250 42.27 14.82 -6.88
C VAL A 250 41.12 15.74 -6.45
N ILE A 251 40.61 15.55 -5.23
CA ILE A 251 39.60 16.38 -4.59
C ILE A 251 40.10 16.73 -3.17
N PRO A 252 40.79 17.87 -3.00
CA PRO A 252 41.29 18.30 -1.70
C PRO A 252 40.13 18.54 -0.73
N LEU A 253 40.23 18.04 0.50
CA LEU A 253 39.13 18.17 1.48
C LEU A 253 38.77 19.64 1.76
N ALA A 254 39.76 20.53 1.72
CA ALA A 254 39.58 21.97 1.93
C ALA A 254 38.63 22.60 0.89
N SER A 255 38.68 22.15 -0.37
CA SER A 255 37.82 22.66 -1.45
C SER A 255 36.33 22.42 -1.19
N LEU A 256 35.99 21.39 -0.41
CA LEU A 256 34.61 21.06 -0.06
C LEU A 256 34.05 21.98 1.05
N SER A 257 34.90 22.72 1.76
CA SER A 257 34.52 23.58 2.88
C SER A 257 34.39 25.07 2.50
N GLU A 258 34.72 25.46 1.27
CA GLU A 258 34.65 26.86 0.83
C GLU A 258 33.21 27.38 0.90
N VAL A 259 32.95 28.42 1.69
CA VAL A 259 31.62 29.01 1.79
C VAL A 259 31.42 29.96 0.62
N GLU A 260 30.97 29.47 -0.54
CA GLU A 260 30.28 30.35 -1.47
C GLU A 260 29.01 30.86 -0.79
N THR A 261 29.07 32.11 -0.34
CA THR A 261 27.95 32.84 0.26
C THR A 261 26.97 33.26 -0.83
N VAL A 262 26.36 32.30 -1.51
CA VAL A 262 25.19 32.58 -2.34
C VAL A 262 24.04 32.92 -1.39
N PRO A 263 23.51 34.16 -1.41
CA PRO A 263 22.47 34.59 -0.50
C PRO A 263 21.28 33.63 -0.58
N ALA A 264 20.64 33.32 0.55
CA ALA A 264 19.50 32.39 0.60
C ALA A 264 18.39 32.73 -0.41
N GLY A 265 18.23 34.03 -0.75
CA GLY A 265 17.29 34.49 -1.78
C GLY A 265 17.62 34.01 -3.20
N GLU A 266 18.89 33.79 -3.53
CA GLU A 266 19.30 33.32 -4.85
C GLU A 266 19.14 31.80 -4.99
N ARG A 267 19.36 31.04 -3.91
CA ARG A 267 19.09 29.59 -3.83
C ARG A 267 17.59 29.28 -3.95
N VAL A 268 16.75 30.06 -3.26
CA VAL A 268 15.29 29.96 -3.40
C VAL A 268 14.87 30.37 -4.82
N ARG A 269 15.44 31.43 -5.39
CA ARG A 269 15.17 31.81 -6.79
C ARG A 269 15.60 30.77 -7.81
N THR A 270 16.73 30.11 -7.64
CA THR A 270 17.20 29.06 -8.57
C THR A 270 16.38 27.79 -8.43
N ALA A 271 16.02 27.38 -7.21
CA ALA A 271 15.09 26.26 -7.00
C ALA A 271 13.70 26.54 -7.60
N VAL A 272 13.18 27.76 -7.38
CA VAL A 272 11.90 28.21 -7.94
C VAL A 272 11.99 28.35 -9.47
N ASN A 273 13.07 28.90 -10.02
CA ASN A 273 13.26 29.02 -11.47
C ASN A 273 13.49 27.67 -12.14
N ASN A 274 14.13 26.70 -11.49
CA ASN A 274 14.28 25.34 -12.01
C ASN A 274 12.96 24.56 -11.95
N ALA A 275 12.14 24.77 -10.92
CA ALA A 275 10.77 24.26 -10.86
C ALA A 275 9.90 24.90 -11.96
N ILE A 276 9.97 26.22 -12.13
CA ILE A 276 9.23 26.96 -13.16
C ILE A 276 9.69 26.54 -14.57
N ASN A 277 10.99 26.39 -14.83
CA ASN A 277 11.52 25.95 -16.13
C ASN A 277 11.12 24.51 -16.48
N LYS A 278 11.02 23.62 -15.48
CA LYS A 278 10.46 22.26 -15.66
C LYS A 278 8.95 22.29 -15.95
N ILE A 279 8.23 23.29 -15.45
CA ILE A 279 6.79 23.47 -15.69
C ILE A 279 6.51 24.18 -17.02
N THR A 280 7.38 25.10 -17.48
CA THR A 280 7.09 26.03 -18.59
C THR A 280 7.72 25.67 -19.94
N ARG A 281 8.65 24.70 -20.05
CA ARG A 281 9.21 24.27 -21.34
C ARG A 281 8.90 22.81 -21.67
N PRO A 282 7.98 22.53 -22.62
CA PRO A 282 7.84 21.18 -23.18
C PRO A 282 8.98 20.92 -24.20
N PRO A 283 9.44 19.67 -24.37
CA PRO A 283 10.26 19.31 -25.53
C PRO A 283 9.40 19.45 -26.78
N ARG A 284 9.81 20.31 -27.72
CA ARG A 284 9.21 20.40 -29.06
C ARG A 284 9.51 19.12 -29.84
N GLY A 285 8.61 18.17 -29.75
CA GLY A 285 8.47 17.06 -30.69
C GLY A 285 6.98 16.81 -30.87
N ARG A 286 6.45 17.09 -32.06
CA ARG A 286 5.05 16.82 -32.41
C ARG A 286 4.75 15.34 -32.17
N THR A 287 4.04 15.05 -31.09
CA THR A 287 3.32 13.80 -30.87
C THR A 287 1.86 14.13 -30.66
N ALA A 288 0.99 13.35 -31.31
CA ALA A 288 -0.45 13.47 -31.19
C ALA A 288 -0.85 13.52 -29.71
N ALA A 289 -1.83 14.38 -29.40
CA ALA A 289 -2.32 14.56 -28.03
C ALA A 289 -2.64 13.19 -27.41
N PRO A 290 -2.03 12.83 -26.27
CA PRO A 290 -2.48 11.65 -25.53
C PRO A 290 -3.94 11.91 -25.13
N ALA A 291 -4.81 10.92 -25.33
CA ALA A 291 -6.15 10.96 -24.79
C ALA A 291 -6.03 11.35 -23.31
N ALA A 292 -6.72 12.43 -22.91
CA ALA A 292 -6.67 12.94 -21.55
C ALA A 292 -6.81 11.77 -20.58
N ALA A 293 -5.77 11.56 -19.76
CA ALA A 293 -5.82 10.57 -18.69
C ALA A 293 -7.08 10.88 -17.89
N ARG A 294 -8.03 9.94 -17.86
CA ARG A 294 -9.22 10.09 -17.02
C ARG A 294 -8.71 10.40 -15.61
N PRO A 295 -9.22 11.44 -14.95
CA PRO A 295 -8.83 11.73 -13.58
C PRO A 295 -8.99 10.46 -12.74
N PRO A 296 -8.06 10.18 -11.81
CA PRO A 296 -8.17 9.00 -10.95
C PRO A 296 -9.54 9.01 -10.29
N ALA A 297 -10.22 7.86 -10.32
CA ALA A 297 -11.57 7.75 -9.83
C ALA A 297 -11.61 8.12 -8.34
N PRO A 298 -12.41 9.11 -7.91
CA PRO A 298 -12.25 9.75 -6.60
C PRO A 298 -12.52 8.81 -5.41
N TYR A 299 -13.15 7.66 -5.64
CA TYR A 299 -13.46 6.67 -4.60
C TYR A 299 -12.75 5.32 -4.84
N GLY A 300 -11.68 5.31 -5.64
CA GLY A 300 -10.90 4.10 -5.92
C GLY A 300 -11.59 3.15 -6.91
N PRO A 301 -11.25 1.84 -6.89
CA PRO A 301 -11.70 0.86 -7.89
C PRO A 301 -13.22 0.67 -7.99
N ASN A 302 -13.95 0.89 -6.89
CA ASN A 302 -15.42 0.74 -6.80
C ASN A 302 -16.16 2.07 -6.95
N HIS A 303 -15.61 3.01 -7.71
CA HIS A 303 -16.12 4.38 -7.78
C HIS A 303 -17.60 4.47 -8.19
N ALA A 304 -18.04 3.65 -9.14
CA ALA A 304 -19.43 3.68 -9.61
C ALA A 304 -20.41 3.26 -8.51
N GLU A 305 -20.09 2.21 -7.76
CA GLU A 305 -20.89 1.70 -6.65
C GLU A 305 -20.91 2.69 -5.48
N VAL A 306 -19.77 3.31 -5.16
CA VAL A 306 -19.69 4.32 -4.10
C VAL A 306 -20.49 5.57 -4.48
N ALA A 307 -20.37 6.06 -5.72
CA ALA A 307 -21.15 7.21 -6.19
C ALA A 307 -22.66 6.92 -6.18
N ALA A 308 -23.08 5.73 -6.62
CA ALA A 308 -24.47 5.29 -6.58
C ALA A 308 -24.98 5.18 -5.14
N PHE A 309 -24.15 4.70 -4.20
CA PHE A 309 -24.49 4.64 -2.80
C PHE A 309 -24.68 6.02 -2.17
N ILE A 310 -23.75 6.95 -2.41
CA ILE A 310 -23.82 8.32 -1.87
C ILE A 310 -25.13 8.98 -2.32
N LYS A 311 -25.45 8.90 -3.62
CA LYS A 311 -26.71 9.40 -4.15
C LYS A 311 -27.92 8.71 -3.53
N GLY A 312 -27.93 7.37 -3.53
CA GLY A 312 -29.04 6.58 -3.03
C GLY A 312 -29.32 6.81 -1.54
N ALA A 313 -28.27 6.98 -0.72
CA ALA A 313 -28.39 7.22 0.71
C ALA A 313 -29.07 8.56 1.02
N ALA A 314 -28.75 9.60 0.24
CA ALA A 314 -29.38 10.91 0.35
C ALA A 314 -30.87 10.89 -0.04
N GLU A 315 -31.26 10.00 -0.95
CA GLU A 315 -32.64 9.88 -1.48
C GLU A 315 -33.54 8.92 -0.67
N LEU A 316 -33.02 8.28 0.40
CA LEU A 316 -33.81 7.36 1.22
C LEU A 316 -34.91 8.09 2.01
N SER A 317 -36.14 7.58 1.87
CA SER A 317 -37.29 8.00 2.68
C SER A 317 -37.13 7.60 4.17
N PRO A 318 -37.82 8.28 5.11
CA PRO A 318 -37.77 7.94 6.53
C PRO A 318 -38.08 6.47 6.83
N ILE A 319 -39.03 5.87 6.11
CA ILE A 319 -39.39 4.46 6.31
C ILE A 319 -38.31 3.50 5.79
N GLN A 320 -37.55 3.88 4.76
CA GLN A 320 -36.40 3.10 4.31
C GLN A 320 -35.27 3.16 5.34
N TRP A 321 -35.04 4.33 5.96
CA TRP A 321 -34.08 4.48 7.05
C TRP A 321 -34.41 3.61 8.27
N LEU A 322 -35.68 3.60 8.71
CA LEU A 322 -36.11 2.71 9.79
C LEU A 322 -35.79 1.24 9.48
N ARG A 323 -36.07 0.79 8.24
CA ARG A 323 -35.73 -0.58 7.81
C ARG A 323 -34.22 -0.85 7.77
N VAL A 324 -33.41 0.14 7.39
CA VAL A 324 -31.94 0.03 7.42
C VAL A 324 -31.47 -0.17 8.87
N LEU A 325 -31.98 0.63 9.81
CA LEU A 325 -31.60 0.54 11.22
C LEU A 325 -32.06 -0.77 11.88
N ASP A 326 -33.28 -1.22 11.59
CA ASP A 326 -33.79 -2.51 12.08
C ASP A 326 -32.94 -3.68 11.55
N ARG A 327 -32.55 -3.62 10.27
CA ARG A 327 -31.65 -4.63 9.70
C ARG A 327 -30.27 -4.56 10.31
N ARG A 328 -29.72 -3.38 10.58
CA ARG A 328 -28.44 -3.24 11.28
C ARG A 328 -28.48 -3.95 12.63
N LYS A 329 -29.57 -3.78 13.41
CA LYS A 329 -29.77 -4.52 14.67
C LYS A 329 -29.84 -6.04 14.47
N LEU A 330 -30.54 -6.49 13.42
CA LEU A 330 -30.60 -7.91 13.05
C LEU A 330 -29.22 -8.47 12.70
N VAL A 331 -28.45 -7.80 11.85
CA VAL A 331 -27.08 -8.22 11.50
C VAL A 331 -26.20 -8.28 12.75
N ALA A 332 -26.29 -7.26 13.62
CA ALA A 332 -25.56 -7.20 14.87
C ALA A 332 -25.86 -8.39 15.80
N SER A 333 -27.08 -8.97 15.74
CA SER A 333 -27.48 -10.11 16.58
C SER A 333 -26.74 -11.42 16.26
N VAL A 334 -26.19 -11.56 15.06
CA VAL A 334 -25.40 -12.75 14.67
C VAL A 334 -23.91 -12.46 14.62
N THR A 335 -23.50 -11.24 14.28
CA THR A 335 -22.08 -10.88 14.30
C THR A 335 -21.62 -10.75 15.76
N ARG A 336 -20.46 -11.33 16.12
CA ARG A 336 -19.81 -11.07 17.42
C ARG A 336 -19.38 -9.61 17.59
N GLU A 337 -19.60 -8.77 16.59
CA GLU A 337 -19.48 -7.31 16.57
C GLU A 337 -20.60 -6.62 17.38
N GLY A 338 -21.05 -7.21 18.49
CA GLY A 338 -22.08 -6.67 19.39
C GLY A 338 -21.67 -5.37 20.10
N SER A 339 -20.49 -4.81 19.81
CA SER A 339 -20.22 -3.39 19.99
C SER A 339 -20.37 -2.75 18.60
N ALA A 340 -21.55 -2.18 18.33
CA ALA A 340 -21.67 -1.14 17.30
C ALA A 340 -20.46 -0.22 17.40
N GLU A 341 -19.83 0.16 16.29
CA GLU A 341 -18.79 1.15 16.39
C GLU A 341 -19.33 2.35 17.16
N PRO A 342 -18.62 2.78 18.19
CA PRO A 342 -19.09 3.82 19.09
C PRO A 342 -19.29 5.07 18.24
N ALA A 343 -20.49 5.61 18.29
CA ALA A 343 -20.89 6.78 17.50
C ALA A 343 -19.88 7.93 17.62
N GLY A 344 -19.21 8.04 18.76
CA GLY A 344 -18.12 8.98 19.00
C GLY A 344 -16.99 8.90 17.97
N VAL A 345 -16.60 7.71 17.50
CA VAL A 345 -15.53 7.59 16.49
C VAL A 345 -16.00 8.01 15.11
N VAL A 346 -17.23 7.65 14.73
CA VAL A 346 -17.79 8.14 13.47
C VAL A 346 -17.92 9.67 13.53
N ARG A 347 -18.38 10.23 14.65
CA ARG A 347 -18.46 11.69 14.85
C ARG A 347 -17.08 12.36 14.83
N SER A 348 -16.03 11.76 15.39
CA SER A 348 -14.68 12.32 15.29
C SER A 348 -14.16 12.28 13.86
N ILE A 349 -14.40 11.20 13.11
CA ILE A 349 -14.09 11.11 11.68
C ILE A 349 -14.81 12.22 10.90
N LEU A 350 -16.10 12.42 11.15
CA LEU A 350 -16.88 13.47 10.48
C LEU A 350 -16.36 14.87 10.79
N ALA A 351 -16.10 15.16 12.06
CA ALA A 351 -15.49 16.42 12.49
C ALA A 351 -14.12 16.65 11.83
N THR A 352 -13.34 15.58 11.61
CA THR A 352 -12.06 15.66 10.90
C THR A 352 -12.25 16.00 9.43
N LEU A 353 -13.18 15.33 8.76
CA LEU A 353 -13.44 15.55 7.34
C LEU A 353 -13.95 16.97 7.08
N GLU A 354 -14.74 17.51 8.01
CA GLU A 354 -15.24 18.89 7.98
C GLU A 354 -14.12 19.90 8.29
N GLY A 355 -13.41 19.73 9.41
CA GLY A 355 -12.34 20.64 9.85
C GLY A 355 -11.11 20.67 8.95
N THR A 356 -10.90 19.63 8.13
CA THR A 356 -9.76 19.55 7.20
C THR A 356 -10.15 19.83 5.74
N ARG A 357 -11.39 20.28 5.46
CA ARG A 357 -11.91 20.47 4.10
C ARG A 357 -11.04 21.37 3.22
N ASP A 358 -10.42 22.40 3.82
CA ASP A 358 -9.59 23.41 3.14
C ASP A 358 -8.08 23.07 3.13
N LEU A 359 -7.71 21.85 3.50
CA LEU A 359 -6.33 21.35 3.48
C LEU A 359 -6.07 20.53 2.20
N ASP A 360 -4.79 20.35 1.85
CA ASP A 360 -4.40 19.48 0.74
C ASP A 360 -4.67 17.99 1.06
N THR A 361 -4.84 17.17 0.02
CA THR A 361 -5.20 15.75 0.15
C THR A 361 -4.24 14.97 1.04
N TYR A 362 -2.93 15.23 0.96
CA TYR A 362 -1.93 14.53 1.76
C TYR A 362 -2.11 14.83 3.25
N THR A 363 -2.24 16.11 3.60
CA THR A 363 -2.50 16.54 4.99
C THR A 363 -3.82 15.97 5.51
N ARG A 364 -4.88 15.96 4.68
CA ARG A 364 -6.19 15.39 5.03
C ARG A 364 -6.12 13.90 5.32
N CYS A 365 -5.41 13.13 4.49
CA CYS A 365 -5.21 11.69 4.68
C CYS A 365 -4.48 11.38 5.98
N ARG A 366 -3.43 12.15 6.32
CA ARG A 366 -2.69 11.97 7.59
C ARG A 366 -3.53 12.32 8.80
N ALA A 367 -4.28 13.43 8.77
CA ALA A 367 -5.21 13.80 9.83
C ALA A 367 -6.30 12.74 10.04
N PHE A 368 -6.93 12.28 8.95
CA PHE A 368 -7.92 11.21 8.99
C PHE A 368 -7.37 9.93 9.62
N ALA A 369 -6.21 9.45 9.16
CA ALA A 369 -5.57 8.24 9.70
C ALA A 369 -5.14 8.41 11.16
N ALA A 370 -4.81 9.62 11.60
CA ALA A 370 -4.51 9.91 13.01
C ALA A 370 -5.77 9.77 13.87
N VAL A 371 -6.89 10.37 13.45
CA VAL A 371 -8.16 10.34 14.19
C VAL A 371 -8.74 8.94 14.25
N GLU A 372 -8.66 8.18 13.16
CA GLU A 372 -9.09 6.79 13.12
C GLU A 372 -8.32 5.93 14.13
N ARG A 373 -6.99 6.06 14.17
CA ARG A 373 -6.12 5.37 15.13
C ARG A 373 -6.43 5.78 16.58
N ALA A 374 -6.50 7.08 16.84
CA ALA A 374 -6.81 7.60 18.17
C ALA A 374 -8.20 7.14 18.65
N GLY A 375 -9.22 7.19 17.77
CA GLY A 375 -10.56 6.72 18.05
C GLY A 375 -10.61 5.22 18.41
N PHE A 376 -9.85 4.39 17.68
CA PHE A 376 -9.72 2.97 18.01
C PHE A 376 -9.07 2.74 19.38
N ALA A 377 -8.02 3.50 19.71
CA ALA A 377 -7.31 3.37 20.98
C ALA A 377 -8.20 3.77 22.18
N ILE A 378 -8.98 4.86 22.04
CA ILE A 378 -9.90 5.36 23.07
C ILE A 378 -10.99 4.34 23.39
N GLU A 379 -11.51 3.67 22.37
CA GLU A 379 -12.63 2.73 22.50
C GLU A 379 -12.19 1.32 22.88
N SER A 380 -10.91 1.03 22.67
CA SER A 380 -10.30 -0.24 23.07
C SER A 380 -9.69 -0.18 24.48
N HIS A 381 -9.94 0.89 25.25
CA HIS A 381 -9.38 1.10 26.59
C HIS A 381 -9.57 -0.13 27.49
N GLY A 382 -8.46 -0.65 28.03
CA GLY A 382 -8.44 -1.84 28.88
C GLY A 382 -8.28 -3.19 28.16
N LYS A 383 -8.24 -3.23 26.81
CA LYS A 383 -8.01 -4.46 26.01
C LYS A 383 -6.69 -4.45 25.22
N VAL A 384 -6.00 -3.31 25.17
CA VAL A 384 -4.78 -3.07 24.38
C VAL A 384 -3.66 -2.61 25.32
N ASN A 385 -2.40 -2.90 24.96
CA ASN A 385 -1.24 -2.50 25.75
C ASN A 385 -1.14 -0.96 25.88
N LEU A 386 -0.80 -0.47 27.07
CA LEU A 386 -0.68 0.97 27.38
C LEU A 386 0.33 1.69 26.49
N ASP A 387 1.44 1.04 26.13
CA ASP A 387 2.45 1.65 25.25
C ASP A 387 1.95 1.80 23.81
N GLN A 388 1.15 0.84 23.32
CA GLN A 388 0.51 0.94 22.00
C GLN A 388 -0.55 2.04 21.99
N VAL A 389 -1.35 2.16 23.06
CA VAL A 389 -2.33 3.24 23.21
C VAL A 389 -1.64 4.61 23.18
N ARG A 390 -0.53 4.78 23.90
CA ARG A 390 0.27 6.03 23.86
C ARG A 390 0.78 6.35 22.47
N GLN A 391 1.33 5.38 21.75
CA GLN A 391 1.79 5.60 20.36
C GLN A 391 0.66 6.03 19.42
N MET A 392 -0.53 5.46 19.56
CA MET A 392 -1.69 5.80 18.73
C MET A 392 -2.28 7.18 19.05
N LEU A 393 -2.07 7.68 20.27
CA LEU A 393 -2.56 8.98 20.75
C LEU A 393 -1.51 10.11 20.64
N ALA A 394 -0.24 9.76 20.46
CA ALA A 394 0.89 10.70 20.38
C ALA A 394 0.67 11.94 19.49
N PRO A 395 0.03 11.85 18.29
CA PRO A 395 -0.18 13.02 17.45
C PRO A 395 -1.07 14.11 18.08
N PHE A 396 -1.87 13.76 19.09
CA PHE A 396 -2.84 14.64 19.72
C PHE A 396 -2.50 15.00 21.16
N GLU A 397 -1.53 14.33 21.79
CA GLU A 397 -1.10 14.63 23.18
C GLU A 397 -0.83 16.12 23.44
N PRO A 398 -0.26 16.91 22.48
CA PRO A 398 -0.04 18.34 22.69
C PRO A 398 -1.31 19.19 22.75
N VAL A 399 -2.46 18.66 22.32
CA VAL A 399 -3.70 19.43 22.07
C VAL A 399 -4.89 18.87 22.85
N ILE A 400 -4.93 17.56 23.09
CA ILE A 400 -6.04 16.86 23.75
C ILE A 400 -5.50 16.00 24.90
N ALA A 401 -5.96 16.29 26.11
CA ALA A 401 -5.67 15.46 27.28
C ALA A 401 -6.53 14.19 27.25
N PHE A 402 -5.89 13.03 27.02
CA PHE A 402 -6.58 11.75 26.83
C PHE A 402 -7.06 11.06 28.11
N GLN A 403 -6.55 11.48 29.27
CA GLN A 403 -6.91 10.86 30.54
C GLN A 403 -8.39 11.14 30.83
N ALA A 404 -9.21 10.08 30.83
CA ALA A 404 -10.67 10.07 31.07
C ALA A 404 -11.61 10.49 29.92
N LEU A 405 -11.14 10.56 28.66
CA LEU A 405 -12.04 10.79 27.52
C LEU A 405 -12.71 9.48 27.05
N ASN A 406 -14.04 9.52 26.87
CA ASN A 406 -14.79 8.53 26.08
C ASN A 406 -14.88 8.98 24.60
N GLY A 407 -15.36 8.13 23.68
CA GLY A 407 -15.43 8.50 22.26
C GLY A 407 -16.25 9.75 21.97
N GLY A 408 -17.31 10.02 22.74
CA GLY A 408 -18.11 11.25 22.61
C GLY A 408 -17.32 12.50 22.99
N GLY A 409 -16.59 12.44 24.11
CA GLY A 409 -15.69 13.52 24.55
C GLY A 409 -14.55 13.76 23.57
N PHE A 410 -13.99 12.69 22.98
CA PHE A 410 -12.99 12.80 21.93
C PHE A 410 -13.55 13.49 20.68
N ALA A 411 -14.74 13.10 20.22
CA ALA A 411 -15.39 13.73 19.07
C ALA A 411 -15.60 15.23 19.26
N HIS A 412 -16.06 15.66 20.45
CA HIS A 412 -16.23 17.07 20.76
C HIS A 412 -14.91 17.84 20.73
N ARG A 413 -13.82 17.25 21.24
CA ARG A 413 -12.50 17.88 21.21
C ARG A 413 -11.94 17.98 19.79
N VAL A 414 -12.11 16.92 19.01
CA VAL A 414 -11.74 16.91 17.59
C VAL A 414 -12.49 17.98 16.80
N ALA A 415 -13.78 18.17 17.07
CA ALA A 415 -14.60 19.21 16.42
C ALA A 415 -14.19 20.65 16.79
N SER A 416 -13.53 20.85 17.94
CA SER A 416 -13.05 22.17 18.37
C SER A 416 -11.67 22.55 17.81
N LEU A 417 -11.02 21.68 17.05
CA LEU A 417 -9.67 21.91 16.53
C LEU A 417 -9.66 22.94 15.39
N ASP A 418 -8.72 23.86 15.44
CA ASP A 418 -8.50 24.84 14.37
C ASP A 418 -7.61 24.30 13.24
N LYS A 419 -7.48 25.08 12.15
CA LYS A 419 -6.68 24.71 10.98
C LYS A 419 -5.20 24.48 11.31
N ALA A 420 -4.62 25.28 12.20
CA ALA A 420 -3.20 25.17 12.55
C ALA A 420 -2.93 23.95 13.44
N GLU A 421 -3.89 23.58 14.29
CA GLU A 421 -3.89 22.34 15.06
C GLU A 421 -3.98 21.13 14.14
N TRP A 422 -4.85 21.13 13.14
CA TRP A 422 -4.93 20.05 12.15
C TRP A 422 -3.63 19.84 11.39
N GLN A 423 -2.96 20.92 10.97
CA GLN A 423 -1.66 20.84 10.32
C GLN A 423 -0.58 20.24 11.24
N ARG A 424 -0.57 20.63 12.53
CA ARG A 424 0.35 20.06 13.53
C ARG A 424 0.09 18.57 13.78
N ILE A 425 -1.17 18.18 13.94
CA ILE A 425 -1.58 16.78 14.14
C ILE A 425 -1.19 15.95 12.93
N ALA A 426 -1.48 16.43 11.71
CA ALA A 426 -1.09 15.75 10.49
C ALA A 426 0.43 15.57 10.40
N ALA A 427 1.22 16.61 10.71
CA ALA A 427 2.68 16.56 10.70
C ALA A 427 3.27 15.58 11.73
N ALA A 428 2.61 15.41 12.89
CA ALA A 428 3.02 14.47 13.94
C ALA A 428 2.57 13.02 13.70
N ALA A 429 1.54 12.80 12.88
CA ALA A 429 1.00 11.47 12.57
C ALA A 429 1.91 10.70 11.62
N PRO A 430 2.10 9.38 11.76
CA PRO A 430 2.85 8.59 10.77
C PRO A 430 2.25 8.76 9.36
N ASP A 431 3.09 8.65 8.32
CA ASP A 431 2.65 8.72 6.92
C ASP A 431 1.49 7.77 6.65
N ALA A 432 0.50 8.26 5.91
CA ALA A 432 -0.68 7.51 5.50
C ALA A 432 -0.55 7.15 4.02
N ASN A 433 -0.97 5.94 3.63
CA ASN A 433 -1.05 5.59 2.21
C ASN A 433 -2.21 6.37 1.56
N GLU A 434 -1.89 7.42 0.80
CA GLU A 434 -2.89 8.25 0.13
C GLU A 434 -3.80 7.46 -0.82
N GLU A 435 -3.29 6.44 -1.52
CA GLU A 435 -4.12 5.64 -2.43
C GLU A 435 -5.20 4.83 -1.70
N ALA A 436 -4.90 4.38 -0.48
CA ALA A 436 -5.84 3.65 0.37
C ALA A 436 -6.80 4.57 1.14
N VAL A 437 -6.31 5.73 1.60
CA VAL A 437 -7.04 6.62 2.50
C VAL A 437 -7.82 7.71 1.76
N ALA A 438 -7.29 8.27 0.66
CA ALA A 438 -7.96 9.32 -0.09
C ALA A 438 -9.36 8.92 -0.60
N PRO A 439 -9.61 7.69 -1.06
CA PRO A 439 -10.96 7.23 -1.38
C PRO A 439 -11.96 7.33 -0.23
N LEU A 440 -11.54 7.01 1.00
CA LEU A 440 -12.38 7.11 2.21
C LEU A 440 -12.63 8.56 2.58
N VAL A 441 -11.58 9.41 2.52
CA VAL A 441 -11.69 10.85 2.78
C VAL A 441 -12.65 11.50 1.79
N ASN A 442 -12.53 11.18 0.49
CA ASN A 442 -13.39 11.71 -0.56
C ASN A 442 -14.85 11.24 -0.40
N ALA A 443 -15.06 9.94 -0.14
CA ALA A 443 -16.40 9.40 0.06
C ALA A 443 -17.07 9.96 1.32
N GLY A 444 -16.31 10.09 2.41
CA GLY A 444 -16.76 10.72 3.65
C GLY A 444 -17.11 12.19 3.46
N THR A 445 -16.26 12.95 2.77
CA THR A 445 -16.49 14.37 2.44
C THR A 445 -17.80 14.56 1.68
N ALA A 446 -18.09 13.69 0.71
CA ALA A 446 -19.32 13.73 -0.07
C ALA A 446 -20.58 13.38 0.75
N LEU A 447 -20.42 12.78 1.94
CA LEU A 447 -21.51 12.41 2.84
C LEU A 447 -21.62 13.34 4.06
N ILE A 448 -20.72 14.31 4.27
CA ILE A 448 -20.76 15.22 5.44
C ILE A 448 -22.12 15.90 5.56
N ASP A 449 -22.61 16.49 4.47
CA ASP A 449 -23.89 17.22 4.45
C ASP A 449 -25.07 16.29 4.81
N PHE A 450 -24.96 15.01 4.45
CA PHE A 450 -25.93 13.99 4.86
C PHE A 450 -25.82 13.68 6.37
N PHE A 451 -24.61 13.58 6.91
CA PHE A 451 -24.39 13.20 8.31
C PHE A 451 -24.70 14.32 9.34
N GLY A 452 -24.58 15.59 8.93
CA GLY A 452 -24.80 16.74 9.82
C GLY A 452 -26.23 16.85 10.38
N GLY A 453 -27.24 16.36 9.66
CA GLY A 453 -28.65 16.41 10.07
C GLY A 453 -29.26 15.08 10.56
N ARG A 454 -28.46 14.01 10.68
CA ARG A 454 -28.93 12.64 10.92
C ARG A 454 -28.51 12.10 12.29
N SER A 455 -29.26 11.12 12.76
CA SER A 455 -28.97 10.45 14.04
C SER A 455 -27.65 9.69 14.00
N ASP A 456 -27.05 9.47 15.17
CA ASP A 456 -25.79 8.71 15.29
C ASP A 456 -25.87 7.32 14.65
N ASP A 457 -27.02 6.64 14.81
CA ASP A 457 -27.23 5.31 14.23
C ASP A 457 -27.29 5.34 12.70
N GLU A 458 -27.90 6.37 12.10
CA GLU A 458 -27.91 6.57 10.64
C GLU A 458 -26.50 6.89 10.13
N ALA A 459 -25.77 7.74 10.84
CA ALA A 459 -24.41 8.12 10.49
C ALA A 459 -23.46 6.91 10.53
N VAL A 460 -23.52 6.12 11.61
CA VAL A 460 -22.71 4.90 11.72
C VAL A 460 -23.09 3.88 10.64
N ALA A 461 -24.38 3.70 10.37
CA ALA A 461 -24.83 2.77 9.33
C ALA A 461 -24.29 3.17 7.94
N ALA A 462 -24.45 4.43 7.54
CA ALA A 462 -23.98 4.90 6.24
C ALA A 462 -22.44 4.91 6.14
N TRP A 463 -21.73 5.28 7.22
CA TRP A 463 -20.27 5.21 7.26
C TRP A 463 -19.76 3.78 7.08
N HIS A 464 -20.41 2.79 7.70
CA HIS A 464 -20.03 1.39 7.58
C HIS A 464 -20.22 0.85 6.17
N ALA A 465 -21.34 1.20 5.55
CA ALA A 465 -21.64 0.77 4.19
C ALA A 465 -20.69 1.41 3.17
N VAL A 466 -20.45 2.73 3.25
CA VAL A 466 -19.56 3.43 2.30
C VAL A 466 -18.10 2.99 2.45
N SER A 467 -17.61 2.83 3.69
CA SER A 467 -16.25 2.37 3.93
C SER A 467 -16.04 0.94 3.44
N ALA A 468 -17.04 0.06 3.64
CA ALA A 468 -17.00 -1.29 3.11
C ALA A 468 -17.03 -1.35 1.58
N LEU A 469 -17.72 -0.41 0.92
CA LEU A 469 -17.72 -0.29 -0.54
C LEU A 469 -16.37 0.17 -1.09
N VAL A 470 -15.78 1.20 -0.48
CA VAL A 470 -14.44 1.67 -0.85
C VAL A 470 -13.42 0.53 -0.70
N GLN A 471 -13.49 -0.20 0.41
CA GLN A 471 -12.56 -1.29 0.73
C GLN A 471 -12.98 -2.66 0.22
N ARG A 472 -13.98 -2.75 -0.66
CA ARG A 472 -14.63 -4.02 -1.03
C ARG A 472 -13.62 -5.11 -1.38
N HIS A 473 -12.60 -4.82 -2.18
CA HIS A 473 -11.58 -5.81 -2.58
C HIS A 473 -10.68 -6.29 -1.45
N HIS A 474 -10.43 -5.46 -0.44
CA HIS A 474 -9.61 -5.80 0.73
C HIS A 474 -10.39 -6.57 1.81
N LEU A 475 -11.72 -6.54 1.75
CA LEU A 475 -12.59 -7.30 2.65
C LEU A 475 -12.86 -8.70 2.11
N THR A 476 -13.00 -9.68 3.02
CA THR A 476 -13.62 -10.95 2.64
C THR A 476 -15.09 -10.72 2.30
N PRO A 477 -15.68 -11.49 1.36
CA PRO A 477 -17.09 -11.32 0.96
C PRO A 477 -18.08 -11.25 2.12
N ILE A 478 -17.87 -12.07 3.15
CA ILE A 478 -18.73 -12.09 4.33
C ILE A 478 -18.57 -10.84 5.21
N LYS A 479 -17.36 -10.27 5.31
CA LYS A 479 -17.11 -9.03 6.06
C LYS A 479 -17.69 -7.82 5.34
N PHE A 480 -17.60 -7.81 4.00
CA PHE A 480 -18.28 -6.81 3.18
C PHE A 480 -19.80 -6.91 3.37
N ALA A 481 -20.36 -8.12 3.27
CA ALA A 481 -21.79 -8.35 3.43
C ALA A 481 -22.31 -7.93 4.82
N ALA A 482 -21.58 -8.23 5.90
CA ALA A 482 -21.94 -7.79 7.25
C ALA A 482 -22.07 -6.28 7.36
N SER A 483 -21.15 -5.52 6.76
CA SER A 483 -21.17 -4.05 6.78
C SER A 483 -22.21 -3.44 5.84
N TYR A 484 -22.47 -4.06 4.68
CA TYR A 484 -23.32 -3.48 3.64
C TYR A 484 -24.79 -3.96 3.65
N ALA A 485 -25.07 -5.14 4.20
CA ALA A 485 -26.40 -5.76 4.22
C ALA A 485 -27.55 -4.85 4.68
N PRO A 486 -27.39 -3.92 5.65
CA PRO A 486 -28.47 -3.01 6.03
C PRO A 486 -29.07 -2.23 4.84
N PHE A 487 -28.22 -1.82 3.89
CA PHE A 487 -28.60 -1.07 2.71
C PHE A 487 -28.96 -1.94 1.50
N ALA A 488 -28.63 -3.23 1.51
CA ALA A 488 -28.66 -4.07 0.31
C ALA A 488 -30.01 -4.15 -0.41
N SER A 489 -31.15 -3.96 0.28
CA SER A 489 -32.46 -3.90 -0.40
C SER A 489 -32.89 -2.50 -0.84
N ALA A 490 -32.29 -1.45 -0.29
CA ALA A 490 -32.61 -0.08 -0.66
C ALA A 490 -31.68 0.41 -1.77
N ILE A 491 -30.41 0.00 -1.71
CA ILE A 491 -29.35 0.35 -2.64
C ILE A 491 -28.59 -0.94 -2.99
N PRO A 492 -29.01 -1.68 -4.03
CA PRO A 492 -28.35 -2.93 -4.40
C PRO A 492 -27.00 -2.68 -5.06
N VAL A 493 -25.94 -3.36 -4.59
CA VAL A 493 -24.56 -3.25 -5.12
C VAL A 493 -24.26 -4.29 -6.20
N THR A 494 -24.91 -5.45 -6.13
CA THR A 494 -24.74 -6.50 -7.13
C THR A 494 -25.93 -6.49 -8.06
N ASN A 495 -25.69 -6.36 -9.36
CA ASN A 495 -26.74 -6.52 -10.35
C ASN A 495 -27.15 -8.01 -10.41
N PRO A 496 -28.40 -8.39 -10.12
CA PRO A 496 -28.82 -9.80 -10.15
C PRO A 496 -28.62 -10.44 -11.53
N ARG A 497 -28.64 -9.63 -12.60
CA ARG A 497 -28.42 -10.09 -13.99
C ARG A 497 -26.97 -10.44 -14.29
N SER A 498 -26.01 -9.97 -13.48
CA SER A 498 -24.59 -10.34 -13.63
C SER A 498 -24.26 -11.67 -12.95
N LEU A 499 -25.20 -12.26 -12.20
CA LEU A 499 -25.00 -13.57 -11.58
C LEU A 499 -25.41 -14.69 -12.54
N GLY A 500 -24.60 -15.74 -12.62
CA GLY A 500 -25.00 -16.96 -13.34
C GLY A 500 -26.29 -17.56 -12.78
N ALA A 501 -27.10 -18.18 -13.63
CA ALA A 501 -28.45 -18.66 -13.26
C ALA A 501 -28.48 -19.55 -12.01
N MET A 502 -27.50 -20.45 -11.84
CA MET A 502 -27.42 -21.34 -10.68
C MET A 502 -27.08 -20.58 -9.39
N VAL A 503 -26.20 -19.58 -9.47
CA VAL A 503 -25.87 -18.69 -8.35
C VAL A 503 -27.10 -17.87 -7.96
N SER A 504 -27.82 -17.30 -8.93
CA SER A 504 -29.05 -16.54 -8.69
C SER A 504 -30.13 -17.39 -7.97
N ARG A 505 -30.30 -18.64 -8.36
CA ARG A 505 -31.21 -19.58 -7.68
C ARG A 505 -30.75 -19.93 -6.28
N TYR A 506 -29.45 -20.13 -6.09
CA TYR A 506 -28.89 -20.38 -4.77
C TYR A 506 -29.13 -19.19 -3.83
N VAL A 507 -28.83 -17.97 -4.28
CA VAL A 507 -29.10 -16.73 -3.52
C VAL A 507 -30.59 -16.60 -3.18
N THR A 508 -31.48 -16.95 -4.11
CA THR A 508 -32.93 -16.98 -3.87
C THR A 508 -33.33 -18.02 -2.82
N ALA A 509 -32.72 -19.21 -2.85
CA ALA A 509 -32.95 -20.25 -1.85
C ALA A 509 -32.45 -19.82 -0.46
N VAL A 510 -31.27 -19.20 -0.40
CA VAL A 510 -30.73 -18.61 0.84
C VAL A 510 -31.69 -17.56 1.41
N GLY A 511 -32.28 -16.72 0.55
CA GLY A 511 -33.29 -15.72 0.94
C GLY A 511 -34.60 -16.29 1.50
N ARG A 512 -34.81 -17.61 1.41
CA ARG A 512 -36.04 -18.30 1.83
C ARG A 512 -35.79 -19.35 2.91
N LEU A 513 -34.61 -19.38 3.51
CA LEU A 513 -34.27 -20.35 4.54
C LEU A 513 -35.20 -20.24 5.75
N GLY A 514 -35.77 -21.39 6.15
CA GLY A 514 -36.48 -21.56 7.41
C GLY A 514 -35.54 -21.79 8.58
N ALA A 515 -36.06 -21.73 9.82
CA ALA A 515 -35.27 -21.90 11.04
C ALA A 515 -34.55 -23.26 11.11
N ALA A 516 -35.21 -24.35 10.72
CA ALA A 516 -34.61 -25.68 10.69
C ALA A 516 -33.44 -25.77 9.69
N GLN A 517 -33.56 -25.12 8.52
CA GLN A 517 -32.49 -25.07 7.52
C GLN A 517 -31.31 -24.22 8.01
N CYS A 518 -31.57 -23.08 8.65
CA CYS A 518 -30.53 -22.28 9.30
C CYS A 518 -29.79 -23.08 10.39
N ALA A 519 -30.52 -23.83 11.22
CA ALA A 519 -29.91 -24.70 12.24
C ALA A 519 -29.06 -25.82 11.62
N ALA A 520 -29.46 -26.37 10.48
CA ALA A 520 -28.66 -27.35 9.75
C ALA A 520 -27.34 -26.74 9.24
N LEU A 521 -27.38 -25.53 8.67
CA LEU A 521 -26.19 -24.80 8.21
C LEU A 521 -25.25 -24.38 9.34
N ALA A 522 -25.77 -24.24 10.56
CA ALA A 522 -24.98 -23.88 11.74
C ALA A 522 -24.14 -25.04 12.30
N ARG A 523 -24.39 -26.28 11.86
CA ARG A 523 -23.64 -27.46 12.34
C ARG A 523 -22.16 -27.33 11.97
N PRO A 524 -21.24 -27.71 12.87
CA PRO A 524 -19.81 -27.66 12.58
C PRO A 524 -19.47 -28.67 11.48
N TRP A 525 -18.59 -28.26 10.57
CA TRP A 525 -18.07 -29.10 9.50
C TRP A 525 -16.61 -28.73 9.24
N GLN A 526 -15.86 -29.66 8.66
CA GLN A 526 -14.46 -29.48 8.27
C GLN A 526 -14.28 -29.95 6.83
N LEU A 527 -13.41 -29.27 6.11
CA LEU A 527 -12.97 -29.66 4.77
C LEU A 527 -11.64 -30.40 4.89
N GLU A 528 -11.49 -31.45 4.10
CA GLU A 528 -10.20 -32.07 3.89
C GLU A 528 -9.26 -31.10 3.17
N ASP A 529 -7.97 -31.12 3.52
CA ASP A 529 -6.96 -30.19 2.98
C ASP A 529 -6.86 -30.27 1.45
N ALA A 530 -7.02 -31.47 0.89
CA ALA A 530 -7.03 -31.70 -0.55
C ALA A 530 -8.19 -30.94 -1.24
N LEU A 531 -9.41 -31.03 -0.71
CA LEU A 531 -10.59 -30.32 -1.25
C LEU A 531 -10.48 -28.80 -1.04
N SER A 532 -9.89 -28.38 0.07
CA SER A 532 -9.59 -26.96 0.34
C SER A 532 -8.62 -26.38 -0.69
N SER A 533 -7.56 -27.13 -1.04
CA SER A 533 -6.58 -26.76 -2.07
C SER A 533 -7.22 -26.68 -3.46
N VAL A 534 -8.04 -27.68 -3.82
CA VAL A 534 -8.79 -27.69 -5.10
C VAL A 534 -9.69 -26.46 -5.23
N LEU A 535 -10.48 -26.15 -4.20
CA LEU A 535 -11.35 -24.98 -4.22
C LEU A 535 -10.55 -23.68 -4.29
N SER A 536 -9.42 -23.60 -3.58
CA SER A 536 -8.53 -22.43 -3.61
C SER A 536 -7.93 -22.20 -5.00
N GLY A 537 -7.51 -23.25 -5.69
CA GLY A 537 -7.05 -23.18 -7.08
C GLY A 537 -8.18 -22.77 -8.05
N ALA A 538 -9.38 -23.31 -7.86
CA ALA A 538 -10.53 -23.01 -8.72
C ALA A 538 -10.97 -21.53 -8.65
N ILE A 539 -10.67 -20.83 -7.55
CA ILE A 539 -11.07 -19.42 -7.31
C ILE A 539 -9.93 -18.41 -7.43
N ALA A 540 -8.72 -18.84 -7.82
CA ALA A 540 -7.52 -18.00 -7.82
C ALA A 540 -7.65 -16.71 -8.65
N ASP A 541 -8.50 -16.71 -9.69
CA ASP A 541 -8.76 -15.54 -10.55
C ASP A 541 -9.85 -14.59 -10.02
N GLY A 542 -10.43 -14.87 -8.85
CA GLY A 542 -11.46 -14.04 -8.21
C GLY A 542 -12.86 -14.12 -8.84
N SER A 543 -13.07 -14.96 -9.86
CA SER A 543 -14.35 -15.07 -10.59
C SER A 543 -15.53 -15.54 -9.72
N SER A 544 -15.27 -16.25 -8.64
CA SER A 544 -16.30 -16.73 -7.70
C SER A 544 -16.78 -15.68 -6.69
N ARG A 545 -16.02 -14.59 -6.54
CA ARG A 545 -16.23 -13.55 -5.53
C ARG A 545 -17.63 -12.92 -5.59
N PRO A 546 -18.19 -12.54 -6.76
CA PRO A 546 -19.53 -11.97 -6.82
C PRO A 546 -20.62 -12.94 -6.34
N GLY A 547 -20.45 -14.24 -6.57
CA GLY A 547 -21.40 -15.26 -6.13
C GLY A 547 -21.35 -15.51 -4.63
N GLU A 548 -20.15 -15.51 -4.05
CA GLU A 548 -19.97 -15.57 -2.60
C GLU A 548 -20.54 -14.32 -1.91
N GLU A 549 -20.25 -13.13 -2.44
CA GLU A 549 -20.77 -11.85 -1.90
C GLU A 549 -22.30 -11.80 -1.94
N ALA A 550 -22.92 -12.19 -3.05
CA ALA A 550 -24.38 -12.20 -3.17
C ALA A 550 -25.04 -13.19 -2.20
N ALA A 551 -24.46 -14.38 -2.04
CA ALA A 551 -24.94 -15.37 -1.07
C ALA A 551 -24.77 -14.87 0.37
N ALA A 552 -23.63 -14.25 0.68
CA ALA A 552 -23.38 -13.66 1.98
C ALA A 552 -24.37 -12.52 2.30
N LEU A 553 -24.64 -11.61 1.36
CA LEU A 553 -25.62 -10.53 1.54
C LEU A 553 -27.03 -11.08 1.82
N ALA A 554 -27.46 -12.11 1.08
CA ALA A 554 -28.75 -12.75 1.33
C ALA A 554 -28.79 -13.47 2.70
N ALA A 555 -27.71 -14.17 3.07
CA ALA A 555 -27.63 -14.91 4.32
C ALA A 555 -27.60 -13.99 5.54
N VAL A 556 -26.82 -12.92 5.50
CA VAL A 556 -26.68 -11.93 6.58
C VAL A 556 -28.02 -11.23 6.87
N VAL A 557 -28.92 -11.12 5.91
CA VAL A 557 -30.28 -10.59 6.14
C VAL A 557 -31.24 -11.67 6.62
N THR A 558 -31.18 -12.87 6.04
CA THR A 558 -32.20 -13.92 6.26
C THR A 558 -31.98 -14.71 7.54
N VAL A 559 -30.74 -15.10 7.82
CA VAL A 559 -30.40 -15.97 8.95
C VAL A 559 -30.71 -15.31 10.30
N PRO A 560 -30.39 -14.02 10.56
CA PRO A 560 -30.68 -13.41 11.87
C PRO A 560 -32.17 -13.34 12.20
N MET A 561 -33.05 -13.38 11.20
CA MET A 561 -34.49 -13.46 11.40
C MET A 561 -34.96 -14.84 11.89
N ARG A 562 -34.05 -15.82 11.98
CA ARG A 562 -34.34 -17.23 12.26
C ARG A 562 -33.46 -17.82 13.36
N LEU A 563 -32.19 -17.40 13.42
CA LEU A 563 -31.19 -17.93 14.33
C LEU A 563 -30.18 -16.81 14.69
N ALA A 564 -30.10 -16.47 15.97
CA ALA A 564 -29.20 -15.44 16.49
C ALA A 564 -27.86 -16.02 17.00
N GLY A 565 -26.94 -15.15 17.38
CA GLY A 565 -25.70 -15.50 18.05
C GLY A 565 -24.71 -16.30 17.18
N SER A 566 -23.86 -17.08 17.85
CA SER A 566 -22.78 -17.84 17.20
C SER A 566 -23.28 -18.88 16.20
N GLY A 567 -24.43 -19.50 16.47
CA GLY A 567 -25.08 -20.44 15.55
C GLY A 567 -25.57 -19.75 14.28
N GLY A 568 -26.17 -18.56 14.40
CA GLY A 568 -26.55 -17.73 13.26
C GLY A 568 -25.36 -17.35 12.41
N TRP A 569 -24.26 -16.92 13.03
CA TRP A 569 -23.03 -16.58 12.29
C TRP A 569 -22.41 -17.77 11.56
N ALA A 570 -22.43 -18.96 12.19
CA ALA A 570 -21.97 -20.18 11.55
C ALA A 570 -22.80 -20.51 10.31
N ALA A 571 -24.13 -20.39 10.41
CA ALA A 571 -25.03 -20.59 9.27
C ALA A 571 -24.78 -19.58 8.13
N VAL A 572 -24.53 -18.30 8.44
CA VAL A 572 -24.16 -17.28 7.44
C VAL A 572 -22.87 -17.66 6.72
N LYS A 573 -21.85 -18.13 7.45
CA LYS A 573 -20.58 -18.58 6.85
C LYS A 573 -20.78 -19.77 5.92
N THR A 574 -21.55 -20.76 6.34
CA THR A 574 -21.85 -21.94 5.51
C THR A 574 -22.63 -21.55 4.24
N ALA A 575 -23.56 -20.61 4.35
CA ALA A 575 -24.30 -20.08 3.18
C ALA A 575 -23.40 -19.29 2.21
N ALA A 576 -22.53 -18.42 2.73
CA ALA A 576 -21.56 -17.70 1.91
C ALA A 576 -20.63 -18.69 1.17
N PHE A 577 -20.14 -19.71 1.89
CA PHE A 577 -19.33 -20.79 1.32
C PHE A 577 -20.05 -21.51 0.17
N GLY A 578 -21.35 -21.80 0.28
CA GLY A 578 -22.10 -22.37 -0.85
C GLY A 578 -22.14 -21.45 -2.09
N GLY A 579 -22.22 -20.14 -1.90
CA GLY A 579 -22.12 -19.17 -3.01
C GLY A 579 -20.80 -19.27 -3.75
N ARG A 580 -19.70 -19.42 -3.00
CA ARG A 580 -18.35 -19.64 -3.55
C ARG A 580 -18.27 -20.94 -4.35
N VAL A 581 -18.78 -22.04 -3.81
CA VAL A 581 -18.74 -23.36 -4.46
C VAL A 581 -19.54 -23.37 -5.77
N ILE A 582 -20.77 -22.84 -5.79
CA ILE A 582 -21.60 -22.81 -7.01
C ILE A 582 -21.05 -21.84 -8.05
N ALA A 583 -20.41 -20.76 -7.63
CA ALA A 583 -19.74 -19.86 -8.57
C ALA A 583 -18.51 -20.51 -9.21
N ALA A 584 -17.77 -21.36 -8.48
CA ALA A 584 -16.62 -22.11 -8.98
C ALA A 584 -16.97 -23.41 -9.73
N ARG A 585 -18.25 -23.81 -9.78
CA ARG A 585 -18.71 -25.14 -10.26
C ARG A 585 -18.16 -25.58 -11.62
N THR A 586 -17.93 -24.65 -12.55
CA THR A 586 -17.45 -24.98 -13.91
C THR A 586 -15.99 -25.43 -13.94
N ARG A 587 -15.29 -25.32 -12.82
CA ARG A 587 -13.88 -25.71 -12.64
C ARG A 587 -13.70 -26.89 -11.69
N LEU A 588 -14.80 -27.45 -11.21
CA LEU A 588 -14.82 -28.58 -10.28
C LEU A 588 -15.35 -29.80 -11.03
N THR A 589 -14.83 -30.98 -10.71
CA THR A 589 -15.48 -32.23 -11.14
C THR A 589 -16.82 -32.40 -10.40
N ALA A 590 -17.71 -33.24 -10.94
CA ALA A 590 -19.00 -33.50 -10.31
C ALA A 590 -18.83 -34.03 -8.87
N GLU A 591 -17.89 -34.95 -8.67
CA GLU A 591 -17.57 -35.52 -7.35
C GLU A 591 -17.03 -34.47 -6.38
N GLN A 592 -16.09 -33.62 -6.83
CA GLN A 592 -15.57 -32.51 -6.02
C GLN A 592 -16.68 -31.53 -5.62
N LEU A 593 -17.60 -31.23 -6.55
CA LEU A 593 -18.73 -30.36 -6.28
C LEU A 593 -19.66 -30.97 -5.22
N GLU A 594 -19.98 -32.25 -5.30
CA GLU A 594 -20.83 -32.93 -4.31
C GLU A 594 -20.18 -32.98 -2.91
N LEU A 595 -18.89 -33.29 -2.84
CA LEU A 595 -18.13 -33.30 -1.59
C LEU A 595 -18.07 -31.91 -0.94
N LEU A 596 -17.79 -30.86 -1.74
CA LEU A 596 -17.81 -29.48 -1.28
C LEU A 596 -19.23 -29.01 -0.90
N TRP A 597 -20.27 -29.58 -1.49
CA TRP A 597 -21.66 -29.20 -1.21
C TRP A 597 -22.26 -29.88 0.02
N LYS A 598 -21.62 -30.94 0.54
CA LYS A 598 -22.09 -31.73 1.69
C LYS A 598 -22.54 -30.90 2.91
N PRO A 599 -21.86 -29.81 3.31
CA PRO A 599 -22.31 -28.97 4.42
C PRO A 599 -23.61 -28.19 4.15
N ILE A 600 -23.92 -27.92 2.88
CA ILE A 600 -25.07 -27.11 2.43
C ILE A 600 -26.26 -27.99 2.06
N GLN A 601 -26.00 -29.23 1.59
CA GLN A 601 -26.97 -30.19 1.11
C GLN A 601 -28.22 -30.36 2.02
N PRO A 602 -28.12 -30.42 3.36
CA PRO A 602 -29.30 -30.59 4.22
C PRO A 602 -30.25 -29.40 4.22
N ALA A 603 -29.75 -28.20 3.90
CA ALA A 603 -30.53 -26.97 3.87
C ALA A 603 -30.98 -26.62 2.45
N VAL A 604 -30.08 -26.74 1.47
CA VAL A 604 -30.33 -26.46 0.06
C VAL A 604 -29.77 -27.61 -0.78
N PRO A 605 -30.60 -28.60 -1.15
CA PRO A 605 -30.16 -29.72 -1.97
C PRO A 605 -29.64 -29.25 -3.33
N LEU A 606 -28.50 -29.76 -3.80
CA LEU A 606 -27.88 -29.34 -5.07
C LEU A 606 -28.85 -29.46 -6.26
N VAL A 607 -29.64 -30.54 -6.27
CA VAL A 607 -30.66 -30.81 -7.29
C VAL A 607 -31.74 -29.74 -7.39
N SER A 608 -32.04 -29.03 -6.30
CA SER A 608 -33.05 -27.96 -6.28
C SER A 608 -32.62 -26.71 -7.07
N LEU A 609 -31.33 -26.60 -7.42
CA LEU A 609 -30.77 -25.48 -8.17
C LEU A 609 -30.84 -25.68 -9.69
N ASN A 610 -31.20 -26.89 -10.15
CA ASN A 610 -31.32 -27.23 -11.56
C ASN A 610 -32.46 -26.46 -12.25
N ALA A 611 -32.39 -26.36 -13.58
CA ALA A 611 -33.44 -25.69 -14.34
C ALA A 611 -34.79 -26.35 -14.07
N PRO A 612 -35.85 -25.56 -13.81
CA PRO A 612 -37.18 -26.13 -13.77
C PRO A 612 -37.41 -26.83 -15.12
N ALA A 613 -37.95 -28.06 -15.08
CA ALA A 613 -38.27 -28.79 -16.29
C ALA A 613 -39.13 -27.88 -17.17
N LYS A 614 -38.71 -27.66 -18.43
CA LYS A 614 -39.54 -26.91 -19.38
C LYS A 614 -40.90 -27.61 -19.44
N SER A 615 -41.98 -26.89 -19.14
CA SER A 615 -43.32 -27.40 -19.41
C SER A 615 -43.37 -27.77 -20.88
N LYS A 616 -43.52 -29.06 -21.20
CA LYS A 616 -43.87 -29.49 -22.56
C LYS A 616 -45.21 -28.81 -22.87
N ARG A 617 -45.16 -27.78 -23.71
CA ARG A 617 -46.34 -27.18 -24.32
C ARG A 617 -46.67 -27.95 -25.57
#